data_AF-A0A1T4VSI3-F1
#
_entry.id   AF-A0A1T4VSI3-F1
#
_cell.length_a   1.000
_cell.length_b   1.000
_cell.length_c   1.000
_cell.angle_alpha   90.00
_cell.angle_beta   90.00
_cell.angle_gamma   90.00
#
_symmetry.space_group_name_H-M   'P 1'
#
loop_
_entity.id
_entity.type
_entity.pdbx_description
1 polymer ?
#
loop_
_entity_poly.entity_id
_entity_poly.type
_entity_poly.pdbx_seq_one_letter_code
_entity_poly.pdbx_strand_id
1 'polypeptide(L)' 'MEFTVTITKRTVTDLLVWAIWSIVLLINLSLTLGSYWELEPKAGKMFGLVTVIWAVLAVFIWMWRRNSRRATQK' A
#
# COMPACT_ATOMS: atom_id res chain seq x y z
N MET A 1 -24.62 -23.89 -0.04
CA MET A 1 -23.26 -23.49 0.39
C MET A 1 -23.37 -22.11 0.98
N GLU A 2 -23.56 -22.03 2.30
CA GLU A 2 -23.55 -20.75 3.00
C GLU A 2 -22.08 -20.33 3.13
N PHE A 3 -21.66 -19.38 2.29
CA PHE A 3 -20.44 -18.63 2.52
C PHE A 3 -20.67 -17.70 3.71
N THR A 4 -20.77 -18.29 4.90
CA THR A 4 -20.75 -17.56 6.16
C THR A 4 -19.31 -17.14 6.36
N VAL A 5 -18.88 -16.15 5.58
CA VAL A 5 -17.63 -15.45 5.76
C VAL A 5 -17.72 -14.92 7.18
N THR A 6 -17.08 -15.62 8.11
CA THR A 6 -16.79 -15.10 9.44
C THR A 6 -15.78 -13.99 9.18
N ILE A 7 -16.31 -12.86 8.73
CA ILE A 7 -15.60 -11.60 8.50
C ILE A 7 -15.14 -11.18 9.89
N THR A 8 -14.03 -11.76 10.29
CA THR A 8 -13.37 -11.44 11.54
C THR A 8 -12.96 -9.99 11.39
N LYS A 9 -13.23 -9.12 12.37
CA LYS A 9 -12.91 -7.68 12.32
C LYS A 9 -11.50 -7.41 11.78
N ARG A 10 -10.55 -8.29 12.13
CA ARG A 10 -9.16 -8.31 11.63
C ARG A 10 -9.04 -8.34 10.10
N THR A 11 -9.84 -9.15 9.41
CA THR A 11 -9.82 -9.27 7.93
C THR A 11 -10.32 -7.98 7.28
N VAL A 12 -11.37 -7.35 7.84
CA VAL A 12 -11.86 -6.05 7.36
C VAL A 12 -10.82 -4.97 7.55
N THR A 13 -10.21 -4.90 8.74
CA THR A 13 -9.15 -3.92 9.03
C THR A 13 -7.95 -4.12 8.10
N ASP A 14 -7.56 -5.36 7.81
CA ASP A 14 -6.48 -5.67 6.87
C ASP A 14 -6.81 -5.13 5.47
N LEU A 15 -8.02 -5.44 4.97
CA LEU A 15 -8.48 -5.05 3.65
C LEU A 15 -8.62 -3.51 3.52
N LEU A 16 -9.12 -2.84 4.56
CA LEU A 16 -9.18 -1.38 4.62
C LEU A 16 -7.79 -0.73 4.60
N VAL A 17 -6.81 -1.29 5.32
CA VAL A 17 -5.44 -0.80 5.31
C VAL A 17 -4.85 -0.89 3.90
N TRP A 18 -5.02 -2.02 3.21
CA TRP A 18 -4.56 -2.18 1.83
C TRP A 18 -5.28 -1.26 0.85
N ALA A 19 -6.59 -1.03 1.05
CA ALA A 19 -7.37 -0.10 0.23
C ALA A 19 -6.86 1.34 0.38
N ILE A 20 -6.72 1.84 1.62
CA ILE A 20 -6.17 3.17 1.90
C ILE A 20 -4.74 3.29 1.38
N TRP A 21 -3.91 2.26 1.57
CA TRP A 21 -2.54 2.23 1.06
C TRP A 21 -2.49 2.41 -0.46
N SER A 22 -3.38 1.72 -1.17
CA SER A 22 -3.48 1.79 -2.63
C SER A 22 -3.95 3.16 -3.11
N ILE A 23 -4.90 3.79 -2.39
CA ILE A 23 -5.36 5.14 -2.71
C ILE A 23 -4.20 6.15 -2.60
N VAL A 24 -3.41 6.10 -1.53
CA VAL A 24 -2.24 6.97 -1.36
C VAL A 24 -1.22 6.74 -2.47
N LEU A 25 -0.99 5.49 -2.88
CA LEU A 25 -0.10 5.17 -3.99
C LEU A 25 -0.60 5.79 -5.30
N LEU A 26 -1.89 5.69 -5.61
CA LEU A 26 -2.49 6.26 -6.81
C LEU A 26 -2.40 7.79 -6.84
N ILE A 27 -2.59 8.45 -5.69
CA ILE A 27 -2.41 9.90 -5.58
C ILE A 27 -0.96 10.29 -5.90
N ASN A 28 0.03 9.60 -5.32
CA ASN A 28 1.44 9.88 -5.61
C ASN A 28 1.81 9.60 -7.07
N LEU A 29 1.24 8.55 -7.67
CA LEU A 29 1.42 8.25 -9.10
C LEU A 29 0.81 9.35 -9.98
N SER A 30 -0.39 9.84 -9.62
CA SER A 30 -1.04 10.95 -10.31
C SER A 30 -0.22 12.24 -10.22
N LEU A 31 0.36 12.55 -9.06
CA LEU A 31 1.24 13.71 -8.88
C LEU A 31 2.52 13.56 -9.71
N THR A 32 3.11 12.37 -9.71
CA THR A 32 4.30 12.07 -10.51
C THR A 32 4.03 12.28 -12.00
N LEU A 33 2.96 11.69 -12.53
CA LEU A 33 2.56 11.82 -13.94
C LEU A 33 2.21 13.27 -14.30
N GLY A 34 1.45 13.95 -13.44
CA GLY A 34 1.10 15.36 -13.59
C GLY A 34 2.34 16.25 -13.69
N SER A 35 3.32 16.07 -12.80
CA SER A 35 4.56 16.85 -12.85
C SER A 35 5.40 16.61 -14.11
N TYR A 36 5.44 15.39 -14.64
CA TYR A 36 6.11 15.14 -15.93
C TYR A 36 5.34 15.73 -17.11
N TRP A 37 4.01 15.75 -17.04
CA TRP A 37 3.16 16.37 -18.06
C TRP A 37 3.31 17.89 -18.09
N GLU A 38 3.43 18.53 -16.93
CA GLU A 38 3.67 19.97 -16.78
C GLU A 38 5.13 20.37 -17.05
N LEU A 39 5.98 19.44 -17.49
CA LEU A 39 7.41 19.67 -17.75
C LEU A 39 8.18 20.17 -16.51
N GLU A 40 7.77 19.73 -15.32
CA GLU A 40 8.44 19.97 -14.04
C GLU A 40 9.21 18.72 -13.56
N PRO A 41 10.37 18.38 -14.17
CA PRO A 41 11.07 17.12 -13.91
C PRO A 41 11.62 17.02 -12.48
N LYS A 42 11.83 18.14 -11.79
CA LYS A 42 12.26 18.15 -10.38
C LYS A 42 11.14 17.63 -9.47
N ALA A 43 9.92 18.14 -9.65
CA ALA A 43 8.75 17.69 -8.90
C ALA A 43 8.41 16.24 -9.23
N GLY A 44 8.44 15.87 -10.52
CA GLY A 44 8.19 14.49 -10.96
C GLY A 44 9.19 13.48 -10.38
N LYS A 45 10.47 13.83 -10.26
CA LYS A 45 11.46 12.97 -9.58
C LYS A 45 11.20 12.83 -8.09
N MET A 46 10.82 13.92 -7.41
CA MET A 46 10.54 13.89 -5.97
C MET A 46 9.31 13.04 -5.65
N PHE A 47 8.18 13.26 -6.33
CA PHE A 47 6.97 12.44 -6.16
C PHE A 47 7.19 11.00 -6.63
N GLY A 48 7.96 10.79 -7.70
CA GLY A 48 8.31 9.45 -8.17
C GLY A 48 9.10 8.66 -7.13
N LEU A 49 10.08 9.29 -6.47
CA LEU A 49 10.86 8.67 -5.40
C LEU A 49 9.98 8.34 -4.18
N VAL A 50 9.08 9.24 -3.79
CA VAL A 50 8.09 8.98 -2.73
C VAL A 50 7.18 7.81 -3.10
N THR A 51 6.71 7.74 -4.35
CA THR A 51 5.88 6.65 -4.87
C THR A 51 6.60 5.31 -4.76
N VAL A 52 7.88 5.25 -5.15
CA VAL A 52 8.69 4.02 -5.09
C VAL A 52 8.90 3.59 -3.63
N ILE A 53 9.26 4.51 -2.74
CA ILE A 53 9.42 4.20 -1.31
C ILE A 53 8.11 3.66 -0.73
N TRP A 54 6.99 4.30 -1.04
CA TRP A 54 5.66 3.87 -0.58
C TRP A 54 5.29 2.48 -1.12
N ALA A 55 5.60 2.18 -2.38
CA ALA A 55 5.38 0.86 -2.97
C ALA A 55 6.24 -0.22 -2.29
N VAL A 56 7.51 0.07 -1.99
CA VAL A 56 8.42 -0.89 -1.35
C VAL A 56 8.04 -1.15 0.11
N LEU A 57 7.58 -0.13 0.84
CA LEU A 57 7.13 -0.28 2.23
C LEU A 57 5.99 -1.29 2.40
N ALA A 58 5.14 -1.47 1.37
CA ALA A 58 4.12 -2.51 1.35
C ALA A 58 4.71 -3.92 1.55
N VAL A 59 5.84 -4.20 0.90
CA VAL A 59 6.53 -5.49 0.99
C VAL A 59 7.06 -5.71 2.40
N PHE A 60 7.66 -4.68 3.01
CA PHE A 60 8.13 -4.74 4.40
C PHE A 60 6.99 -5.00 5.40
N ILE A 61 5.87 -4.29 5.26
CA ILE A 61 4.68 -4.49 6.11
C ILE A 61 4.13 -5.91 5.95
N TRP A 62 4.07 -6.42 4.72
CA TRP A 62 3.62 -7.77 4.44
C TRP A 62 4.55 -8.82 5.06
N MET A 63 5.87 -8.67 4.90
CA MET A 63 6.86 -9.56 5.50
C MET A 63 6.79 -9.55 7.03
N TRP A 64 6.67 -8.36 7.64
CA TRP A 64 6.50 -8.22 9.09
C TRP A 64 5.27 -8.99 9.58
N ARG A 65 4.11 -8.77 8.94
CA ARG A 65 2.86 -9.45 9.30
C ARG A 65 2.95 -10.96 9.13
N ARG A 66 3.62 -11.43 8.08
CA ARG A 66 3.86 -12.87 7.88
C ARG A 66 4.72 -13.46 9.00
N ASN A 67 5.76 -12.75 9.43
CA ASN A 67 6.65 -13.22 10.49
C ASN A 67 5.95 -13.23 11.86
N SER A 68 5.17 -12.21 12.20
CA SER A 68 4.39 -12.17 13.44
C SER A 68 3.39 -13.32 13.54
N ARG A 69 2.71 -13.69 12.43
CA ARG A 69 1.78 -14.83 12.40
C ARG A 69 2.47 -16.17 12.68
N ARG A 70 3.71 -16.35 12.21
CA ARG A 70 4.52 -17.55 12.49
C ARG A 70 4.98 -17.63 13.94
N ALA A 71 5.29 -16.49 14.56
CA ALA A 71 5.71 -16.43 15.96
C ALA A 71 4.58 -16.78 16.95
N THR A 72 3.31 -16.53 16.59
CA THR A 72 2.16 -16.88 17.45
C THR A 72 1.67 -18.33 17.29
N GLN A 73 2.22 -19.09 16.33
CA GLN A 73 1.87 -20.50 16.09
C GLN A 73 2.88 -21.50 16.68
N LYS A 74 3.96 -21.03 17.31
CA LYS A 74 4.89 -21.84 18.10
C LYS A 74 4.56 -21.73 19.57
#